data_AF-A0A9P5GLQ3-F1
#
_entry.id   AF-A0A9P5GLQ3-F1
#
_cell.length_a   1.000
_cell.length_b   1.000
_cell.length_c   1.000
_cell.angle_alpha   90.00
_cell.angle_beta   90.00
_cell.angle_gamma   90.00
#
_symmetry.space_group_name_H-M   'P 1'
#
loop_
_entity.id
_entity.type
_entity.pdbx_description
1 polymer ?
#
loop_
_entity_poly.entity_id
_entity_poly.type
_entity_poly.pdbx_seq_one_letter_code
_entity_poly.pdbx_strand_id
1 'polypeptide(L)'
;MPPSTSTNGASSTPDALESDLLVKLSASSALEDLQENLLGSLHRLGWTDKVTTLATELLRAGRCETFDDVMAAVLASAEGRTHPALGAKLANGETTNGTKETNGVKKGNKVKDHPHPYDPLKYIEEIDIRIPETVVDEGVRGLKDIIREVADLEGESAPNGDKK
;
A
#
# COMPACT_ATOMS: atom_id res chain seq x y z
N MET A 1 -4.93 -0.75 -56.62
CA MET A 1 -4.15 -1.60 -55.69
C MET A 1 -3.32 -0.68 -54.80
N PRO A 2 -3.71 -0.44 -53.54
CA PRO A 2 -2.82 0.20 -52.57
C PRO A 2 -1.86 -0.83 -51.94
N PRO A 3 -0.64 -0.43 -51.55
CA PRO A 3 0.37 -1.33 -51.02
C PRO A 3 0.06 -1.71 -49.56
N SER A 4 0.25 -2.99 -49.25
CA SER A 4 0.22 -3.51 -47.89
C SER A 4 1.38 -2.93 -47.09
N THR A 5 1.10 -2.03 -46.16
CA THR A 5 2.08 -1.60 -45.17
C THR A 5 2.28 -2.75 -44.17
N SER A 6 3.33 -3.53 -44.40
CA SER A 6 3.92 -4.36 -43.34
C SER A 6 4.62 -3.41 -42.37
N THR A 7 4.06 -3.25 -41.18
CA THR A 7 4.71 -2.47 -40.12
C THR A 7 5.19 -3.44 -39.05
N ASN A 8 6.47 -3.75 -39.16
CA ASN A 8 7.46 -4.06 -38.12
C ASN A 8 7.08 -4.98 -36.96
N GLY A 9 7.82 -6.09 -36.89
CA GLY A 9 7.88 -6.98 -35.75
C GLY A 9 8.13 -6.25 -34.45
N ALA A 10 7.22 -6.47 -33.49
CA ALA A 10 7.51 -6.26 -32.09
C ALA A 10 8.71 -7.13 -31.71
N SER A 11 9.71 -6.52 -31.09
CA SER A 11 10.71 -7.26 -30.32
C SER A 11 9.95 -8.06 -29.27
N SER A 12 9.96 -9.39 -29.36
CA SER A 12 9.36 -10.32 -28.41
C SER A 12 10.17 -10.42 -27.11
N THR A 13 10.72 -9.30 -26.66
CA THR A 13 11.39 -9.17 -25.36
C THR A 13 10.35 -8.77 -24.32
N PRO A 14 10.29 -9.42 -23.15
CA PRO A 14 9.29 -9.13 -22.10
C PRO A 14 9.24 -7.65 -21.73
N ASP A 15 10.40 -6.97 -21.65
CA ASP A 15 10.47 -5.52 -21.36
C ASP A 15 9.73 -4.65 -22.39
N ALA A 16 9.71 -5.07 -23.66
CA ALA A 16 9.02 -4.33 -24.73
C ALA A 16 7.50 -4.52 -24.66
N LEU A 17 7.04 -5.70 -24.25
CA LEU A 17 5.62 -5.99 -24.01
C LEU A 17 5.11 -5.26 -22.77
N GLU A 18 5.90 -5.23 -21.69
CA GLU A 18 5.59 -4.45 -20.48
C GLU A 18 5.48 -2.95 -20.80
N SER A 19 6.43 -2.43 -21.58
CA SER A 19 6.40 -1.02 -22.01
C SER A 19 5.18 -0.70 -22.88
N ASP A 20 4.83 -1.55 -23.85
CA ASP A 20 3.64 -1.37 -24.70
C ASP A 20 2.34 -1.46 -23.89
N LEU A 21 2.27 -2.39 -22.93
CA LEU A 21 1.13 -2.51 -22.01
C LEU A 21 0.98 -1.24 -21.15
N LEU A 22 2.06 -0.73 -20.57
CA LEU A 22 2.04 0.49 -19.77
C LEU A 22 1.58 1.70 -20.59
N VAL A 23 2.07 1.84 -21.83
CA VAL A 23 1.63 2.91 -22.75
C VAL A 23 0.14 2.80 -23.02
N LYS A 24 -0.37 1.60 -23.34
CA LYS A 24 -1.80 1.39 -23.62
C LYS A 24 -2.67 1.62 -22.39
N LEU A 25 -2.25 1.17 -21.22
CA LEU A 25 -2.96 1.42 -19.96
C LEU A 25 -2.99 2.92 -19.62
N SER A 26 -1.88 3.64 -19.85
CA SER A 26 -1.80 5.09 -19.59
C SER A 26 -2.64 5.94 -20.54
N ALA A 27 -2.96 5.41 -21.73
CA ALA A 27 -3.84 6.06 -22.70
C ALA A 27 -5.32 5.75 -22.47
N SER A 28 -5.64 4.84 -21.53
CA SER A 28 -7.00 4.43 -21.20
C SER A 28 -7.54 5.25 -20.03
N SER A 29 -8.74 5.82 -20.19
CA SER A 29 -9.47 6.47 -19.09
C SER A 29 -9.92 5.47 -18.02
N ALA A 30 -9.96 4.16 -18.33
CA ALA A 30 -10.38 3.14 -17.37
C ALA A 30 -9.46 3.07 -16.13
N LEU A 31 -8.19 3.48 -16.26
CA LEU A 31 -7.28 3.57 -15.14
C LEU A 31 -7.62 4.75 -14.22
N GLU A 32 -8.06 5.87 -14.78
CA GLU A 32 -8.53 7.03 -14.04
C GLU A 32 -9.80 6.68 -13.26
N ASP A 33 -10.76 6.02 -13.91
CA ASP A 33 -12.00 5.54 -13.27
C ASP A 33 -11.71 4.56 -12.12
N LEU A 34 -10.76 3.62 -12.31
CA LEU A 34 -10.32 2.70 -11.26
C LEU A 34 -9.70 3.46 -10.09
N GLN A 35 -8.86 4.46 -10.36
CA GLN A 35 -8.25 5.30 -9.33
C GLN A 35 -9.32 6.05 -8.51
N GLU A 36 -10.31 6.64 -9.17
CA GLU A 36 -11.41 7.35 -8.48
C GLU A 36 -12.21 6.40 -7.58
N ASN A 37 -12.51 5.18 -8.07
CA ASN A 37 -13.20 4.18 -7.26
C ASN A 37 -12.38 3.74 -6.04
N LEU A 38 -11.10 3.43 -6.21
CA LEU A 38 -10.23 3.03 -5.09
C LEU A 38 -10.07 4.16 -4.06
N LEU A 39 -9.90 5.40 -4.53
CA LEU A 39 -9.84 6.57 -3.66
C LEU A 39 -11.17 6.75 -2.90
N GLY A 40 -12.30 6.59 -3.58
CA GLY A 40 -13.63 6.61 -2.96
C GLY A 40 -13.80 5.51 -1.90
N SER A 41 -13.34 4.29 -2.18
CA SER A 41 -13.31 3.18 -1.23
C SER A 41 -12.46 3.49 0.00
N LEU A 42 -11.24 4.01 -0.18
CA LEU A 42 -10.35 4.42 0.92
C LEU A 42 -10.99 5.52 1.78
N HIS A 43 -11.58 6.53 1.15
CA HIS A 43 -12.23 7.62 1.86
C HIS A 43 -13.42 7.12 2.70
N ARG A 44 -14.29 6.27 2.12
CA ARG A 44 -15.43 5.68 2.85
C ARG A 44 -15.02 4.79 4.01
N LEU A 45 -13.85 4.16 3.94
CA LEU A 45 -13.26 3.37 5.03
C LEU A 45 -12.55 4.24 6.07
N GLY A 46 -12.54 5.56 5.90
CA GLY A 46 -11.88 6.52 6.80
C GLY A 46 -10.36 6.45 6.74
N TRP A 47 -9.77 5.83 5.70
CA TRP A 47 -8.33 5.67 5.60
C TRP A 47 -7.62 7.04 5.46
N THR A 48 -8.19 7.95 4.66
CA THR A 48 -7.66 9.31 4.49
C THR A 48 -7.64 10.10 5.80
N ASP A 49 -8.65 9.87 6.65
CA ASP A 49 -8.75 10.53 7.95
C ASP A 49 -7.72 9.97 8.93
N LYS A 50 -7.46 8.66 8.90
CA LYS A 50 -6.39 8.04 9.70
C LYS A 50 -5.01 8.55 9.31
N VAL A 51 -4.73 8.72 8.00
CA VAL A 51 -3.47 9.32 7.51
C VAL A 51 -3.32 10.75 8.03
N THR A 52 -4.37 11.56 7.91
CA THR A 52 -4.39 12.95 8.39
C THR A 52 -4.20 13.02 9.92
N THR A 53 -4.85 12.10 10.65
CA THR A 53 -4.72 11.98 12.11
C THR A 53 -3.28 11.64 12.47
N LEU A 54 -2.69 10.62 11.84
CA LEU A 54 -1.29 10.25 12.09
C LEU A 54 -0.33 11.41 11.83
N ALA A 55 -0.46 12.08 10.69
CA ALA A 55 0.39 13.22 10.35
C ALA A 55 0.27 14.37 11.36
N THR A 56 -0.96 14.71 11.75
CA THR A 56 -1.23 15.75 12.76
C THR A 56 -0.61 15.38 14.10
N GLU A 57 -0.71 14.11 14.49
CA GLU A 57 -0.20 13.62 15.76
C GLU A 57 1.31 13.54 15.83
N LEU A 58 1.96 13.17 14.72
CA LEU A 58 3.42 13.22 14.59
C LEU A 58 3.95 14.65 14.81
N LEU A 59 3.27 15.65 14.25
CA LEU A 59 3.61 17.07 14.43
C LEU A 59 3.29 17.54 15.87
N ARG A 60 2.10 17.21 16.37
CA ARG A 60 1.64 17.62 17.72
C ARG A 60 2.49 17.02 18.84
N ALA A 61 3.04 15.81 18.62
CA ALA A 61 3.96 15.14 19.52
C ALA A 61 5.42 15.61 19.37
N GLY A 62 5.73 16.50 18.41
CA GLY A 62 7.09 16.98 18.14
C GLY A 62 8.02 15.87 17.64
N ARG A 63 7.49 14.85 16.95
CA ARG A 63 8.26 13.70 16.45
C ARG A 63 8.73 13.88 15.01
N CYS A 64 8.04 14.76 14.29
CA CYS A 64 8.41 15.23 12.97
C CYS A 64 8.37 16.77 13.00
N GLU A 65 9.32 17.41 12.34
CA GLU A 65 9.39 18.87 12.26
C GLU A 65 9.33 19.38 10.81
N THR A 66 9.65 18.51 9.84
CA THR A 66 9.61 18.82 8.41
C THR A 66 8.57 17.96 7.68
N PHE A 67 8.16 18.42 6.49
CA PHE A 67 7.27 17.66 5.62
C PHE A 67 7.85 16.29 5.25
N ASP A 68 9.14 16.25 4.93
CA ASP A 68 9.83 15.02 4.51
C ASP A 68 9.84 13.99 5.65
N ASP A 69 10.02 14.43 6.91
CA ASP A 69 9.96 13.54 8.08
C ASP A 69 8.56 12.94 8.27
N VAL A 70 7.51 13.76 8.09
CA VAL A 70 6.12 13.29 8.19
C VAL A 70 5.84 12.29 7.08
N MET A 71 6.22 12.59 5.84
CA MET A 71 6.01 11.69 4.71
C MET A 71 6.76 10.37 4.87
N ALA A 72 8.01 10.40 5.31
CA ALA A 72 8.79 9.19 5.57
C ALA A 72 8.12 8.31 6.64
N ALA A 73 7.61 8.92 7.73
CA ALA A 73 6.90 8.21 8.78
C ALA A 73 5.56 7.64 8.31
N VAL A 74 4.76 8.42 7.58
CA VAL A 74 3.46 7.98 7.05
C VAL A 74 3.65 6.84 6.05
N LEU A 75 4.61 6.94 5.13
CA LEU A 75 4.91 5.87 4.18
C LEU A 75 5.42 4.61 4.89
N ALA A 76 6.31 4.76 5.87
CA ALA A 76 6.75 3.63 6.67
C ALA A 76 5.56 2.94 7.36
N SER A 77 4.65 3.70 7.97
CA SER A 77 3.45 3.14 8.61
C SER A 77 2.51 2.45 7.61
N ALA A 78 2.26 3.07 6.46
CA ALA A 78 1.41 2.51 5.40
C ALA A 78 1.98 1.19 4.82
N GLU A 79 3.30 1.09 4.74
CA GLU A 79 4.01 -0.12 4.31
C GLU A 79 4.19 -1.15 5.44
N GLY A 80 3.78 -0.83 6.68
CA GLY A 80 4.01 -1.67 7.86
C GLY A 80 5.47 -1.76 8.29
N ARG A 81 6.31 -0.81 7.87
CA ARG A 81 7.71 -0.66 8.29
C ARG A 81 7.80 0.12 9.59
N THR A 82 8.88 -0.11 10.33
CA THR A 82 9.22 0.68 11.51
C THR A 82 9.82 2.04 11.13
N HIS A 83 9.47 3.08 11.87
CA HIS A 83 10.10 4.39 11.75
C HIS A 83 10.34 5.01 13.14
N PRO A 84 11.47 5.71 13.38
CA PRO A 84 11.79 6.30 14.68
C PRO A 84 10.70 7.21 15.24
N ALA A 85 9.91 7.87 14.38
CA ALA A 85 8.80 8.74 14.78
C ALA A 85 7.51 7.99 15.18
N LEU A 86 7.37 6.70 14.84
CA LEU A 86 6.15 5.92 15.05
C LEU A 86 6.15 5.11 16.37
N GLY A 87 7.31 4.98 17.03
CA GLY A 87 7.43 4.11 18.20
C GLY A 87 7.76 2.66 17.84
N ALA A 88 7.93 1.80 18.85
CA ALA A 88 8.50 0.46 18.67
C ALA A 88 7.47 -0.60 18.24
N LYS A 89 6.17 -0.28 18.28
CA LYS A 89 5.08 -1.28 18.23
C LYS A 89 4.59 -1.66 16.83
N LEU A 90 4.96 -0.93 15.78
CA LEU A 90 4.58 -1.30 14.40
C LEU A 90 5.33 -2.51 13.84
N ALA A 91 6.35 -3.00 14.55
CA ALA A 91 7.09 -4.21 14.20
C ALA A 91 6.31 -5.50 14.53
N ASN A 92 5.18 -5.75 13.86
CA ASN A 92 4.64 -7.11 13.77
C ASN A 92 5.14 -7.74 12.46
N GLY A 93 6.43 -8.07 12.50
CA GLY A 93 7.20 -8.79 11.49
C GLY A 93 8.51 -9.21 12.14
N GLU A 94 8.55 -10.43 12.64
CA GLU A 94 9.60 -11.07 13.44
C GLU A 94 11.03 -10.84 12.90
N THR A 95 11.92 -10.30 13.74
CA THR A 95 13.30 -10.82 13.96
C THR A 95 13.91 -10.16 15.19
N THR A 96 14.26 -11.01 16.15
CA THR A 96 15.05 -10.69 17.34
C THR A 96 16.45 -10.18 16.95
N ASN A 97 16.86 -9.03 17.47
CA ASN A 97 18.24 -8.86 17.90
C ASN A 97 18.33 -7.87 19.06
N GLY A 98 18.85 -8.37 20.17
CA GLY A 98 18.88 -7.68 21.45
C GLY A 98 19.95 -6.62 21.53
N THR A 99 19.62 -5.57 22.29
CA THR A 99 20.60 -4.84 23.08
C THR A 99 20.01 -4.67 24.47
N LYS A 100 20.59 -5.39 25.43
CA LYS A 100 20.49 -5.09 26.86
C LYS A 100 21.06 -3.69 27.09
N GLU A 101 20.34 -2.84 27.81
CA GLU A 101 20.93 -1.89 28.76
C GLU A 101 19.91 -1.61 29.86
N THR A 102 20.43 -1.44 31.08
CA THR A 102 19.78 -1.65 32.38
C THR A 102 19.29 -0.38 33.07
N ASN A 103 18.22 -0.48 33.90
CA ASN A 103 18.12 -0.06 35.32
C ASN A 103 16.76 0.55 35.71
N GLY A 104 16.20 0.12 36.86
CA GLY A 104 15.25 0.94 37.63
C GLY A 104 14.01 0.27 38.27
N VAL A 105 14.24 -0.63 39.22
CA VAL A 105 13.43 -0.96 40.43
C VAL A 105 12.19 -0.05 40.72
N LYS A 106 10.97 -0.64 40.80
CA LYS A 106 10.14 -0.82 42.05
C LYS A 106 8.71 -1.32 41.74
N LYS A 107 8.34 -2.39 42.46
CA LYS A 107 6.98 -2.87 42.73
C LYS A 107 6.09 -1.72 43.23
N GLY A 108 4.91 -1.56 42.64
CA GLY A 108 3.86 -0.67 43.15
C GLY A 108 2.52 -1.05 42.54
N ASN A 109 1.74 -1.85 43.25
CA ASN A 109 0.34 -2.11 42.94
C ASN A 109 -0.44 -0.79 43.06
N LYS A 110 -0.91 -0.23 41.95
CA LYS A 110 -1.90 0.86 41.96
C LYS A 110 -3.02 0.52 40.97
N VAL A 111 -4.16 0.16 41.54
CA VAL A 111 -5.48 0.39 40.94
C VAL A 111 -5.52 1.85 40.49
N LYS A 112 -5.86 2.11 39.22
CA LYS A 112 -6.07 3.47 38.71
C LYS A 112 -7.32 3.49 37.82
N ASP A 113 -8.47 3.71 38.46
CA ASP A 113 -9.65 4.35 37.86
C ASP A 113 -9.36 5.85 37.66
N HIS A 114 -8.44 6.19 36.76
CA HIS A 114 -8.23 7.57 36.29
C HIS A 114 -8.30 7.56 34.75
N PRO A 115 -8.98 8.53 34.12
CA PRO A 115 -8.91 8.69 32.67
C PRO A 115 -7.43 8.76 32.29
N HIS A 116 -7.02 7.89 31.36
CA HIS A 116 -5.62 7.77 30.98
C HIS A 116 -5.11 9.16 30.55
N PRO A 117 -4.05 9.72 31.15
CA PRO A 117 -3.47 10.94 30.65
C PRO A 117 -3.08 10.70 29.19
N TYR A 118 -3.40 11.69 28.34
CA TYR A 118 -3.11 11.66 26.93
C TYR A 118 -1.62 11.34 26.72
N ASP A 119 -1.33 10.20 26.12
CA ASP A 119 0.02 9.76 25.78
C ASP A 119 0.15 9.79 24.25
N PRO A 120 0.85 10.80 23.68
CA PRO A 120 1.02 10.94 22.24
C PRO A 120 1.60 9.70 21.57
N LEU A 121 2.53 9.01 22.24
CA LEU A 121 3.21 7.84 21.67
C LEU A 121 2.24 6.68 21.51
N LYS A 122 1.46 6.41 22.56
CA LYS A 122 0.45 5.37 22.55
C LYS A 122 -0.62 5.63 21.49
N TYR A 123 -1.03 6.90 21.33
CA TYR A 123 -2.01 7.28 20.32
C TYR A 123 -1.48 7.08 18.89
N ILE A 124 -0.22 7.47 18.63
CA ILE A 124 0.45 7.24 17.33
C ILE A 124 0.54 5.73 17.02
N GLU A 125 0.92 4.91 18.01
CA GLU A 125 1.05 3.45 17.85
C GLU A 125 -0.30 2.73 17.60
N GLU A 126 -1.41 3.33 18.00
CA GLU A 126 -2.76 2.79 17.78
C GLU A 126 -3.31 3.11 16.38
N ILE A 127 -2.72 4.07 15.66
CA ILE A 127 -3.16 4.47 14.33
C ILE A 127 -2.52 3.57 13.26
N ASP A 128 -3.29 2.59 12.79
CA ASP A 128 -2.92 1.73 11.66
C ASP A 128 -3.45 2.29 10.33
N ILE A 129 -2.52 2.68 9.45
CA ILE A 129 -2.80 3.23 8.11
C ILE A 129 -2.37 2.31 6.97
N ARG A 130 -2.17 1.01 7.24
CA ARG A 130 -2.02 0.05 6.14
C ARG A 130 -3.26 0.06 5.25
N ILE A 131 -3.04 -0.08 3.95
CA ILE A 131 -4.13 -0.12 2.97
C ILE A 131 -5.01 -1.33 3.29
N PRO A 132 -6.34 -1.16 3.45
CA PRO A 132 -7.23 -2.28 3.71
C PRO A 132 -7.18 -3.32 2.58
N GLU A 133 -7.01 -4.59 2.92
CA GLU A 133 -6.93 -5.70 1.96
C GLU A 133 -8.12 -5.72 0.98
N THR A 134 -9.32 -5.36 1.44
CA THR A 134 -10.51 -5.29 0.58
C THR A 134 -10.36 -4.29 -0.57
N VAL A 135 -9.62 -3.19 -0.36
CA VAL A 135 -9.33 -2.19 -1.39
C VAL A 135 -8.21 -2.67 -2.30
N VAL A 136 -7.21 -3.36 -1.75
CA VAL A 136 -6.15 -4.01 -2.55
C VAL A 136 -6.76 -5.04 -3.50
N ASP A 137 -7.65 -5.89 -3.01
CA ASP A 137 -8.38 -6.89 -3.80
C ASP A 137 -9.23 -6.23 -4.89
N GLU A 138 -9.90 -5.12 -4.57
CA GLU A 138 -10.66 -4.33 -5.54
C GLU A 138 -9.75 -3.80 -6.65
N GLY A 139 -8.59 -3.23 -6.29
CA GLY A 139 -7.64 -2.67 -7.25
C GLY A 139 -7.00 -3.73 -8.14
N VAL A 140 -6.59 -4.87 -7.57
CA VAL A 140 -6.02 -5.98 -8.33
C VAL A 140 -7.05 -6.57 -9.29
N ARG A 141 -8.31 -6.74 -8.86
CA ARG A 141 -9.38 -7.23 -9.72
C ARG A 141 -9.70 -6.24 -10.85
N GLY A 142 -9.88 -4.95 -10.52
CA GLY A 142 -10.15 -3.92 -11.51
C GLY A 142 -9.04 -3.80 -12.55
N LEU A 143 -7.78 -3.81 -12.13
CA LEU A 143 -6.64 -3.78 -13.03
C LEU A 143 -6.58 -5.01 -13.95
N LYS A 144 -6.89 -6.21 -13.43
CA LYS A 144 -6.98 -7.44 -14.23
C LYS A 144 -8.06 -7.35 -15.30
N ASP A 145 -9.20 -6.77 -14.97
CA ASP A 145 -10.31 -6.61 -15.92
C ASP A 145 -9.93 -5.63 -17.04
N ILE A 146 -9.25 -4.53 -16.72
CA ILE A 146 -8.73 -3.57 -17.71
C ILE A 146 -7.66 -4.21 -18.60
N ILE A 147 -6.70 -4.95 -18.01
CA ILE A 147 -5.64 -5.61 -18.80
C ILE A 147 -6.23 -6.64 -19.76
N ARG A 148 -7.30 -7.34 -19.37
CA ARG A 148 -8.00 -8.32 -20.24
C ARG A 148 -8.62 -7.67 -21.47
N GLU A 149 -8.97 -6.38 -21.43
CA GLU A 149 -9.48 -5.67 -22.60
C GLU A 149 -8.38 -5.42 -23.66
N VAL A 150 -7.12 -5.35 -23.22
CA VAL A 150 -5.99 -4.91 -24.04
C VAL A 150 -5.06 -6.06 -24.44
N ALA A 151 -5.10 -7.18 -23.71
CA ALA A 151 -4.23 -8.33 -23.92
C ALA A 151 -5.01 -9.65 -23.88
N ASP A 152 -4.82 -10.47 -24.93
CA ASP A 152 -5.24 -11.86 -24.95
C ASP A 152 -4.21 -12.73 -24.22
N LEU A 153 -4.63 -13.46 -23.19
CA LEU A 153 -3.79 -14.44 -22.51
C LEU A 153 -3.77 -15.73 -23.33
N GLU A 154 -2.72 -15.94 -24.13
CA GLU A 154 -2.49 -17.24 -24.80
C GLU A 154 -2.19 -18.32 -23.72
N GLY A 155 -3.21 -19.10 -23.35
CA GLY A 155 -3.06 -20.20 -22.38
C GLY A 155 -4.33 -21.01 -22.09
N GLU A 156 -5.53 -20.46 -22.31
CA GLU A 156 -6.80 -21.15 -22.00
C GLU A 156 -7.49 -21.69 -23.28
N SER A 157 -6.74 -22.33 -24.18
CA SER A 157 -7.36 -23.04 -25.31
C SER A 157 -6.48 -24.20 -25.78
N ALA A 158 -6.63 -25.35 -25.11
CA ALA A 158 -6.25 -26.63 -25.70
C ALA A 158 -7.16 -27.76 -25.17
N PRO A 159 -8.38 -27.95 -25.72
CA PRO A 159 -9.08 -29.22 -25.59
C PRO A 159 -8.40 -30.23 -26.54
N ASN A 160 -7.33 -30.88 -26.09
CA ASN A 160 -6.68 -31.93 -26.86
C ASN A 160 -7.04 -33.31 -26.29
N GLY A 161 -7.76 -34.13 -27.06
CA GLY A 161 -7.76 -35.57 -26.80
C GLY A 161 -8.85 -36.44 -27.41
N ASP A 162 -9.38 -36.17 -28.60
CA ASP A 162 -10.07 -37.24 -29.36
C ASP A 162 -9.02 -38.13 -30.03
N LYS A 163 -8.73 -39.28 -29.39
CA LYS A 163 -7.97 -40.37 -30.01
C LYS A 163 -8.96 -41.39 -30.58
N LYS A 164 -8.96 -41.47 -31.91
CA LYS A 164 -9.60 -42.49 -32.75
C LYS A 164 -8.98 -43.87 -32.54
#